data_AF-A0A6V7JB01-F1
#
_entry.id   AF-A0A6V7JB01-F1
#
_cell.length_a   1.000
_cell.length_b   1.000
_cell.length_c   1.000
_cell.angle_alpha   90.00
_cell.angle_beta   90.00
_cell.angle_gamma   90.00
#
_symmetry.space_group_name_H-M   'P 1'
#
loop_
_entity.id
_entity.type
_entity.pdbx_description
1 polymer ?
#
loop_
_entity_poly.entity_id
_entity_poly.type
_entity_poly.pdbx_seq_one_letter_code
_entity_poly.pdbx_strand_id
1 'polypeptide(L)' 'MPAFLKHIEVENFKSYKGKLVIGPLKSFTAVVGPNGS' A
#
# COMPACT_ATOMS: atom_id res chain seq x y z
N MET A 1 12.88 12.72 -14.97
CA MET A 1 12.45 11.42 -14.43
C MET A 1 10.96 11.51 -14.14
N PRO A 2 10.10 10.61 -14.65
CA PRO A 2 8.67 10.69 -14.40
C PRO A 2 8.38 10.55 -12.91
N ALA A 3 7.37 11.27 -12.41
CA ALA A 3 6.89 11.07 -11.06
C ALA A 3 6.32 9.65 -10.92
N PHE A 4 6.58 9.00 -9.79
CA PHE A 4 6.02 7.68 -9.48
C PHE A 4 5.65 7.61 -8.00
N LEU A 5 4.62 6.83 -7.68
CA LEU A 5 4.19 6.59 -6.30
C LEU A 5 5.21 5.69 -5.61
N LYS A 6 5.77 6.13 -4.48
CA LYS A 6 6.79 5.37 -3.73
C LYS A 6 6.18 4.43 -2.70
N HIS A 7 5.26 4.93 -1.90
CA HIS A 7 4.56 4.20 -0.86
C HIS A 7 3.30 4.99 -0.44
N ILE A 8 2.46 4.36 0.38
CA ILE A 8 1.26 4.95 0.97
C ILE A 8 1.36 4.78 2.49
N GLU A 9 1.13 5.84 3.26
CA GLU A 9 1.01 5.76 4.72
C GLU A 9 -0.47 5.79 5.11
N VAL A 10 -0.86 4.92 6.03
CA VAL A 10 -2.23 4.85 6.56
C VAL A 10 -2.21 4.76 8.08
N GLU A 11 -3.20 5.36 8.75
CA GLU A 11 -3.38 5.26 10.20
C GLU A 11 -4.84 4.95 10.53
N ASN A 12 -5.09 3.81 11.18
CA ASN A 12 -6.42 3.36 11.63
C ASN A 12 -7.51 3.43 10.52
N PHE A 13 -7.20 2.90 9.33
CA PHE A 13 -8.07 2.96 8.16
C PHE A 13 -8.60 1.57 7.79
N LYS A 14 -9.95 1.41 7.78
CA LYS A 14 -10.60 0.11 7.55
C LYS A 14 -10.07 -0.96 8.51
N SER A 15 -9.64 -2.10 7.99
CA SER A 15 -9.06 -3.20 8.78
C SER A 15 -7.59 -2.95 9.15
N TYR A 16 -6.95 -1.88 8.66
CA TYR A 16 -5.58 -1.52 9.00
C TYR A 16 -5.53 -0.75 10.32
N LYS A 17 -5.21 -1.46 11.41
CA LYS A 17 -5.03 -0.88 12.76
C LYS A 17 -3.61 -0.31 12.93
N GLY A 18 -3.51 0.87 13.52
CA GLY A 18 -2.23 1.55 13.77
C GLY A 18 -1.66 2.25 12.52
N LYS A 19 -0.41 2.72 12.62
CA LYS A 19 0.33 3.36 11.52
C LYS A 19 1.04 2.31 10.67
N LEU A 20 0.74 2.28 9.38
CA LEU A 20 1.28 1.30 8.43
C LEU A 20 1.76 1.98 7.15
N VAL A 21 2.73 1.35 6.49
CA VAL A 21 3.29 1.80 5.22
C VAL A 21 3.11 0.70 4.17
N ILE A 22 2.42 1.00 3.07
CA ILE A 22 2.23 0.11 1.93
C ILE A 22 3.25 0.48 0.85
N GLY A 23 4.22 -0.38 0.60
CA GLY A 23 5.31 -0.17 -0.35
C GLY A 23 6.60 -0.88 0.08
N PRO A 24 7.71 -0.73 -0.67
CA PRO A 24 7.90 0.18 -1.80
C PRO A 24 7.16 -0.27 -3.08
N LEU A 25 6.62 0.69 -3.83
CA LEU A 25 5.96 0.46 -5.11
C LEU A 25 6.92 0.64 -6.28
N LYS A 26 6.77 -0.23 -7.28
CA LYS A 26 7.48 -0.15 -8.56
C LYS A 26 6.56 0.43 -9.64
N SER A 27 7.09 0.65 -10.84
CA SER A 27 6.30 1.06 -12.01
C SER A 27 5.09 0.14 -12.27
N PHE A 28 5.21 -1.15 -11.93
CA PHE A 28 4.11 -2.09 -11.82
C PHE A 28 4.16 -2.82 -10.48
N THR A 29 3.03 -2.86 -9.78
CA THR A 29 2.86 -3.61 -8.53
C THR A 29 1.48 -4.26 -8.56
N ALA A 30 1.41 -5.57 -8.36
CA ALA A 30 0.14 -6.28 -8.18
C ALA A 30 -0.15 -6.41 -6.68
N VAL A 31 -1.37 -6.08 -6.27
CA VAL A 31 -1.85 -6.32 -4.90
C VAL A 31 -2.54 -7.68 -4.88
N VAL A 32 -2.09 -8.57 -3.99
CA VAL A 32 -2.58 -9.94 -3.89
C VAL A 32 -2.96 -10.26 -2.44
N GLY A 33 -3.94 -11.15 -2.26
CA GLY A 33 -4.41 -11.62 -0.97
C GLY A 33 -5.54 -12.63 -1.12
N PRO A 34 -5.86 -13.41 -0.06
CA PRO A 34 -7.04 -14.26 -0.05
C PRO A 34 -8.33 -13.42 -0.06
N ASN A 35 -9.46 -14.05 -0.44
CA ASN A 35 -10.76 -13.39 -0.41
C ASN A 35 -11.10 -12.92 1.02
N GLY A 36 -11.33 -11.62 1.20
CA GLY A 36 -11.66 -11.02 2.49
C GLY A 36 -10.47 -10.45 3.27
N SER A 37 -9.25 -10.44 2.69
CA SER A 37 -8.12 -9.63 3.18
C SER A 37 -8.19 -8.18 2.74
#